data_AF-A0A920PJD2-F1
#
_entry.id   AF-A0A920PJD2-F1
#
_cell.length_a   1.000
_cell.length_b   1.000
_cell.length_c   1.000
_cell.angle_alpha   90.00
_cell.angle_beta   90.00
_cell.angle_gamma   90.00
#
_symmetry.space_group_name_H-M   'P 1'
#
loop_
_entity.id
_entity.type
_entity.pdbx_description
1 polymer ?
#
loop_
_entity_poly.entity_id
_entity_poly.type
_entity_poly.pdbx_seq_one_letter_code
_entity_poly.pdbx_strand_id
1 'polypeptide(L)'
;MNNLSLRICSAVVLVLLLVFLTHSTTAIPIKATVVSILSLIILWEYSRLFKSRSFRIIFLMLVISGLLFAPFFTEFLEKTSNYLFQLLCLLWILILFKVIAYNKKNINDFFIAFSGTFIFLPFVTSLFFMITMPGIFLYVIIIVSVADSAAFFVGRMAGKKPPYCPISVLEKLLKALLEAY
;
A
#
# COMPACT_ATOMS: atom_id res chain seq x y z
N MET A 1 -22.25 -20.71 -11.17
CA MET A 1 -20.77 -20.60 -11.18
C MET A 1 -20.23 -21.21 -9.91
N ASN A 2 -19.20 -22.07 -10.00
CA ASN A 2 -18.51 -22.56 -8.80
C ASN A 2 -17.71 -21.42 -8.15
N ASN A 3 -17.60 -21.43 -6.82
CA ASN A 3 -16.87 -20.41 -6.05
C ASN A 3 -15.42 -20.23 -6.52
N LEU A 4 -14.80 -21.30 -7.03
CA LEU A 4 -13.43 -21.27 -7.55
C LEU A 4 -13.33 -20.44 -8.85
N SER A 5 -14.26 -20.66 -9.78
CA SER A 5 -14.33 -19.94 -11.05
C SER A 5 -14.56 -18.44 -10.83
N LEU A 6 -15.35 -18.07 -9.82
CA LEU A 6 -15.63 -16.68 -9.47
C LEU A 6 -14.40 -15.97 -8.89
N ARG A 7 -13.61 -16.65 -8.06
CA ARG A 7 -12.34 -16.13 -7.52
C ARG A 7 -11.29 -15.92 -8.62
N ILE A 8 -11.15 -16.90 -9.51
CA ILE A 8 -10.20 -16.80 -10.63
C ILE A 8 -10.62 -15.67 -11.59
N CYS A 9 -11.91 -15.60 -11.93
CA CYS A 9 -12.42 -14.53 -12.79
C CYS A 9 -12.17 -13.15 -12.16
N SER A 10 -12.46 -12.98 -10.88
CA SER A 10 -12.20 -11.71 -10.17
C SER A 10 -10.72 -11.33 -10.18
N ALA A 11 -9.81 -12.28 -9.99
CA ALA A 11 -8.36 -12.02 -10.03
C ALA A 11 -7.90 -11.61 -11.44
N VAL A 12 -8.35 -12.32 -12.47
CA VAL A 12 -8.00 -12.02 -13.87
C VAL A 12 -8.51 -10.64 -14.29
N VAL A 13 -9.76 -10.30 -13.91
CA VAL A 13 -10.34 -8.98 -14.18
C VAL A 13 -9.53 -7.88 -13.48
N LEU A 14 -9.09 -8.09 -12.24
CA LEU A 14 -8.28 -7.12 -11.52
C LEU A 14 -6.93 -6.88 -12.22
N VAL A 15 -6.24 -7.94 -12.66
CA VAL A 15 -4.96 -7.83 -13.37
C VAL A 15 -5.14 -7.09 -14.71
N LEU A 16 -6.16 -7.44 -15.49
CA LEU A 16 -6.46 -6.77 -16.75
C LEU A 16 -6.78 -5.29 -16.54
N LEU A 17 -7.53 -4.95 -15.50
CA LEU A 17 -7.85 -3.57 -15.14
C LEU A 17 -6.59 -2.78 -14.76
N LEU A 18 -5.67 -3.37 -14.00
CA LEU A 18 -4.39 -2.73 -13.66
C LEU A 18 -3.52 -2.50 -14.90
N VAL A 19 -3.44 -3.47 -15.81
CA VAL A 19 -2.71 -3.32 -17.09
C VAL A 19 -3.34 -2.22 -17.94
N PHE A 20 -4.68 -2.19 -18.05
CA PHE A 20 -5.38 -1.14 -18.79
C PHE A 20 -5.04 0.27 -18.26
N LEU A 21 -4.99 0.46 -16.94
CA LEU A 21 -4.65 1.73 -16.31
C LEU A 21 -3.20 2.18 -16.57
N THR A 22 -2.30 1.26 -16.88
CA THR A 22 -0.90 1.58 -17.20
C THR A 22 -0.72 2.08 -18.64
N HIS A 23 -1.70 1.85 -19.51
CA HIS A 23 -1.60 2.22 -20.92
C HIS A 23 -1.52 3.75 -21.08
N SER A 24 -0.56 4.25 -21.86
CA SER A 24 -0.27 5.69 -21.92
C SER A 24 -1.43 6.52 -22.48
N THR A 25 -2.27 5.90 -23.32
CA THR A 25 -3.42 6.55 -23.97
C THR A 25 -4.66 6.65 -23.09
N THR A 26 -4.66 6.03 -21.89
CA THR A 26 -5.80 6.18 -20.99
C THR A 26 -5.80 7.58 -20.38
N ALA A 27 -6.97 8.22 -20.44
CA ALA A 27 -7.12 9.60 -19.99
C ALA A 27 -6.77 9.71 -18.49
N ILE A 28 -5.98 10.74 -18.14
CA ILE A 28 -5.65 11.12 -16.76
C ILE A 28 -6.87 11.08 -15.81
N PRO A 29 -8.06 11.61 -16.17
CA PRO A 29 -9.22 11.53 -15.30
C PRO A 29 -9.67 10.09 -15.01
N ILE A 30 -9.56 9.16 -15.97
CA ILE A 30 -9.93 7.75 -15.78
C ILE A 30 -8.96 7.06 -14.81
N LYS A 31 -7.66 7.36 -14.93
CA LYS A 31 -6.66 6.85 -13.98
C LYS A 31 -6.95 7.37 -12.57
N ALA A 32 -7.18 8.67 -12.45
CA ALA A 32 -7.47 9.33 -11.18
C ALA A 32 -8.73 8.77 -10.51
N THR A 33 -9.80 8.50 -11.27
CA THR A 33 -11.05 7.96 -10.71
C THR A 33 -10.87 6.54 -10.16
N VAL A 34 -10.24 5.64 -10.92
CA VAL A 34 -10.05 4.25 -10.46
C VAL A 34 -9.13 4.19 -9.25
N VAL A 35 -8.06 4.99 -9.25
CA VAL A 35 -7.15 5.12 -8.12
C VAL A 35 -7.86 5.71 -6.89
N SER A 36 -8.74 6.70 -7.07
CA SER A 36 -9.54 7.27 -5.98
C SER A 36 -10.52 6.27 -5.38
N ILE A 37 -11.10 5.39 -6.20
CA ILE A 37 -11.97 4.31 -5.72
C ILE A 37 -11.16 3.31 -4.88
N LEU A 38 -9.96 2.92 -5.35
CA LEU A 38 -9.07 2.03 -4.59
C LEU A 38 -8.66 2.66 -3.25
N SER A 39 -8.30 3.94 -3.23
CA SER A 39 -7.93 4.64 -1.99
C SER A 39 -9.10 4.73 -1.01
N LEU A 40 -10.33 4.94 -1.49
CA LEU A 40 -11.55 4.92 -0.67
C LEU A 40 -11.82 3.53 -0.08
N ILE A 41 -11.60 2.45 -0.83
CA ILE A 41 -11.76 1.07 -0.32
C ILE A 41 -10.75 0.81 0.80
N ILE A 42 -9.48 1.17 0.61
CA ILE A 42 -8.43 1.00 1.62
C ILE A 42 -8.75 1.84 2.86
N LEU A 43 -9.16 3.09 2.67
CA LEU A 43 -9.56 3.99 3.75
C LEU A 43 -10.74 3.42 4.54
N TRP A 44 -11.72 2.85 3.84
CA TRP A 44 -12.88 2.22 4.44
C TRP A 44 -12.49 1.01 5.30
N GLU A 45 -11.67 0.10 4.80
CA GLU A 45 -11.17 -1.04 5.59
C GLU A 45 -10.33 -0.57 6.78
N TYR A 46 -9.46 0.42 6.60
CA TYR A 46 -8.65 0.98 7.68
C TYR A 46 -9.52 1.62 8.77
N SER A 47 -10.63 2.27 8.38
CA SER A 47 -11.56 2.91 9.32
C SER A 47 -12.24 1.92 10.27
N ARG A 48 -12.33 0.63 9.89
CA ARG A 48 -12.91 -0.43 10.74
C ARG A 48 -11.99 -0.85 11.88
N LEU A 49 -10.72 -0.46 11.85
CA LEU A 49 -9.76 -0.75 12.93
C LEU A 49 -10.00 0.09 14.19
N PHE A 50 -10.71 1.21 14.07
CA PHE A 50 -10.99 2.09 15.21
C PHE A 50 -12.09 1.53 16.10
N LYS A 51 -11.85 1.52 17.42
CA LYS A 51 -12.87 1.14 18.40
C LYS A 51 -13.87 2.26 18.62
N SER A 52 -13.41 3.51 18.69
CA SER A 52 -14.25 4.67 18.91
C SER A 52 -14.76 5.31 17.62
N ARG A 53 -16.04 5.70 17.64
CA ARG A 53 -16.71 6.34 16.50
C ARG A 53 -16.15 7.73 16.19
N SER A 54 -15.76 8.50 17.22
CA SER A 54 -15.25 9.87 17.06
C SER A 54 -13.90 9.91 16.35
N PHE A 55 -12.93 9.10 16.79
CA PHE A 55 -11.62 9.03 16.12
C PHE A 55 -11.74 8.56 14.68
N ARG A 56 -12.64 7.61 14.40
CA ARG A 56 -12.92 7.16 13.04
C ARG A 56 -13.39 8.30 12.14
N ILE A 57 -14.34 9.12 12.59
CA ILE A 57 -14.87 10.25 11.80
C ILE A 57 -13.81 11.33 11.60
N ILE A 58 -13.07 11.68 12.67
CA ILE A 58 -11.99 12.69 12.58
C ILE A 58 -10.92 12.24 11.59
N PHE A 59 -10.52 10.96 11.65
CA PHE A 59 -9.55 10.38 10.72
C PHE A 59 -10.05 10.42 9.27
N LEU A 60 -11.30 10.03 9.02
CA LEU A 60 -11.90 10.09 7.68
C LEU A 60 -11.96 11.53 7.15
N MET A 61 -12.36 12.49 7.98
CA MET A 61 -12.41 13.91 7.59
C MET A 61 -11.02 14.45 7.26
N LEU A 62 -10.00 14.10 8.05
CA LEU A 62 -8.61 14.49 7.80
C LEU A 62 -8.08 13.93 6.47
N VAL A 63 -8.41 12.68 6.17
CA VAL A 63 -7.95 12.01 4.96
C VAL A 63 -8.67 12.56 3.72
N ILE A 64 -9.99 12.71 3.79
CA ILE A 64 -10.80 13.25 2.69
C ILE A 64 -10.41 14.69 2.38
N SER A 65 -10.18 15.52 3.41
CA SER A 65 -9.68 16.89 3.19
C SER A 65 -8.31 16.86 2.52
N GLY A 66 -7.38 16.01 2.97
CA GLY A 66 -6.09 15.82 2.32
C GLY A 66 -6.19 15.44 0.83
N LEU A 67 -7.09 14.52 0.48
CA LEU A 67 -7.34 14.14 -0.93
C LEU A 67 -7.90 15.30 -1.76
N LEU A 68 -8.83 16.10 -1.21
CA LEU A 68 -9.41 17.25 -1.91
C LEU A 68 -8.40 18.39 -2.12
N PHE A 69 -7.48 18.58 -1.18
CA PHE A 69 -6.43 19.59 -1.30
C PHE A 69 -5.24 19.14 -2.16
N ALA A 70 -5.04 17.84 -2.35
CA ALA A 70 -3.92 17.30 -3.10
C ALA A 70 -3.72 17.89 -4.53
N PRO A 71 -4.75 18.12 -5.37
CA PRO A 71 -4.56 18.74 -6.68
C PRO A 71 -3.98 20.17 -6.61
N PHE A 72 -4.25 20.92 -5.54
CA PHE A 72 -3.70 22.28 -5.35
C PHE A 72 -2.21 22.29 -5.02
N PHE A 73 -1.66 21.15 -4.56
CA PHE A 73 -0.24 21.02 -4.25
C PHE A 73 0.59 20.45 -5.40
N THR A 74 -0.02 20.11 -6.53
CA THR A 74 0.65 19.45 -7.68
C THR A 74 1.84 20.26 -8.20
N GLU A 75 1.68 21.56 -8.39
CA GLU A 75 2.72 22.45 -8.90
C GLU A 75 3.88 22.65 -7.89
N PHE A 76 3.58 22.56 -6.59
CA PHE A 76 4.57 22.59 -5.52
C PHE A 76 5.34 21.27 -5.43
N LEU A 77 4.64 20.14 -5.56
CA LEU A 77 5.20 18.78 -5.57
C LEU A 77 6.15 18.58 -6.76
N GLU A 78 5.85 19.15 -7.93
CA GLU A 78 6.68 19.00 -9.13
C GLU A 78 8.06 19.67 -8.95
N LYS A 79 8.08 20.88 -8.35
CA LYS A 79 9.32 21.61 -8.02
C LYS A 79 10.13 20.98 -6.88
N THR A 80 9.48 20.29 -5.96
CA THR A 80 10.13 19.72 -4.75
C THR A 80 10.26 18.19 -4.80
N SER A 81 10.01 17.60 -5.98
CA SER A 81 9.81 16.17 -6.22
C SER A 81 10.93 15.27 -5.67
N ASN A 82 12.20 15.64 -5.84
CA ASN A 82 13.33 14.83 -5.36
C ASN A 82 13.39 14.76 -3.82
N TYR A 83 13.22 15.88 -3.13
CA TYR A 83 13.25 15.92 -1.65
C TYR A 83 12.05 15.21 -1.04
N LEU A 84 10.87 15.39 -1.65
CA LEU A 84 9.66 14.68 -1.25
C LEU A 84 9.79 13.18 -1.46
N PHE A 85 10.33 12.73 -2.59
CA PHE A 85 10.56 11.31 -2.84
C PHE A 85 11.48 10.70 -1.78
N GLN A 86 12.54 11.39 -1.39
CA GLN A 86 13.43 10.94 -0.32
C GLN A 86 12.72 10.87 1.05
N LEU A 87 11.90 11.87 1.38
CA LEU A 87 11.07 11.87 2.59
C LEU A 87 10.06 10.72 2.59
N LEU A 88 9.49 10.40 1.42
CA LEU A 88 8.56 9.30 1.23
C LEU A 88 9.22 7.94 1.45
N CYS A 89 10.42 7.72 0.89
CA CYS A 89 11.21 6.53 1.16
C CYS A 89 11.55 6.40 2.66
N LEU A 90 11.92 7.50 3.33
CA LEU A 90 12.18 7.51 4.77
C LEU A 90 10.92 7.16 5.58
N LEU A 91 9.76 7.69 5.20
CA LEU A 91 8.47 7.35 5.83
C LEU A 91 8.17 5.85 5.70
N TRP A 92 8.41 5.25 4.54
CA TRP A 92 8.25 3.80 4.33
C TRP A 92 9.17 2.99 5.24
N ILE A 93 10.43 3.39 5.40
CA ILE A 93 11.39 2.74 6.30
C ILE A 93 10.92 2.84 7.76
N LEU A 94 10.44 4.00 8.19
CA LEU A 94 9.90 4.19 9.54
C LEU A 94 8.66 3.31 9.80
N ILE A 95 7.78 3.17 8.81
CA ILE A 95 6.64 2.26 8.88
C ILE A 95 7.12 0.82 9.05
N LEU A 96 8.12 0.38 8.27
CA LEU A 96 8.69 -0.96 8.37
C LEU A 96 9.25 -1.22 9.77
N PHE A 97 10.03 -0.30 10.32
CA PHE A 97 10.54 -0.42 11.69
C PHE A 97 9.41 -0.55 12.72
N LYS A 98 8.34 0.23 12.57
CA LYS A 98 7.19 0.16 13.47
C LYS A 98 6.43 -1.15 13.36
N VAL A 99 6.31 -1.71 12.15
CA VAL A 99 5.70 -3.02 11.90
C VAL A 99 6.56 -4.13 12.53
N ILE A 100 7.88 -4.06 12.42
CA ILE A 100 8.81 -5.04 13.01
C ILE A 100 8.82 -4.95 14.54
N ALA A 101 8.86 -3.73 15.09
CA ALA A 101 8.84 -3.48 16.53
C ALA A 101 7.44 -3.64 17.15
N TYR A 102 6.44 -4.04 16.35
CA TYR A 102 5.06 -4.15 16.80
C TYR A 102 4.91 -5.26 17.83
N ASN A 103 4.71 -4.88 19.08
CA ASN A 103 4.42 -5.80 20.16
C ASN A 103 2.91 -5.79 20.45
N LYS A 104 2.31 -6.97 20.62
CA LYS A 104 0.85 -7.22 20.63
C LYS A 104 0.15 -6.72 21.91
N LYS A 105 0.36 -5.46 22.31
CA LYS A 105 -0.34 -4.80 23.42
C LYS A 105 -1.48 -3.92 22.90
N ASN A 106 -2.50 -3.73 23.75
CA ASN A 106 -3.70 -2.93 23.50
C ASN A 106 -3.37 -1.60 22.77
N ILE A 107 -3.57 -1.57 21.45
CA ILE A 107 -3.36 -0.36 20.66
C ILE A 107 -4.48 0.62 20.99
N ASN A 108 -4.09 1.86 21.31
CA ASN A 108 -5.03 2.97 21.46
C ASN A 108 -5.44 3.51 20.08
N ASP A 109 -6.68 3.96 19.95
CA ASP A 109 -7.22 4.54 18.70
C ASP A 109 -6.38 5.73 18.19
N PHE A 110 -5.74 6.49 19.09
CA PHE A 110 -4.81 7.55 18.72
C PHE A 110 -3.59 7.02 17.94
N PHE A 111 -3.01 5.90 18.36
CA PHE A 111 -1.89 5.28 17.65
C PHE A 111 -2.33 4.70 16.31
N ILE A 112 -3.57 4.22 16.20
CA ILE A 112 -4.17 3.76 14.93
C ILE A 112 -4.33 4.95 13.97
N ALA A 113 -4.86 6.09 14.44
CA ALA A 113 -4.98 7.31 13.64
C ALA A 113 -3.61 7.81 13.17
N PHE A 114 -2.65 7.94 14.09
CA PHE A 114 -1.32 8.42 13.77
C PHE A 114 -0.62 7.50 12.75
N SER A 115 -0.67 6.19 12.96
CA SER A 115 -0.09 5.23 11.99
C SER A 115 -0.80 5.30 10.63
N GLY A 116 -2.12 5.49 10.65
CA GLY A 116 -2.93 5.58 9.44
C GLY A 116 -2.55 6.77 8.59
N THR A 117 -2.38 7.94 9.20
CA THR A 117 -1.95 9.16 8.49
C THR A 117 -0.55 8.99 7.90
N PHE A 118 0.37 8.37 8.66
CA PHE A 118 1.72 8.08 8.19
C PHE A 118 1.77 7.09 7.02
N ILE A 119 0.85 6.13 6.95
CA ILE A 119 0.73 5.19 5.82
C ILE A 119 0.02 5.85 4.62
N PHE A 120 -0.98 6.67 4.90
CA PHE A 120 -1.82 7.26 3.86
C PHE A 120 -1.11 8.36 3.07
N LEU A 121 -0.26 9.15 3.73
CA LEU A 121 0.53 10.21 3.10
C LEU A 121 1.45 9.68 1.97
N PRO A 122 2.30 8.66 2.20
CA PRO A 122 3.12 8.09 1.14
C PRO A 122 2.32 7.31 0.11
N PHE A 123 1.18 6.74 0.51
CA PHE A 123 0.27 6.08 -0.42
C PHE A 123 -0.30 7.09 -1.43
N VAL A 124 -0.94 8.18 -1.00
CA VAL A 124 -1.53 9.18 -1.91
C VAL A 124 -0.49 9.83 -2.81
N THR A 125 0.68 10.18 -2.30
CA THR A 125 1.75 10.75 -3.11
C THR A 125 2.31 9.76 -4.13
N SER A 126 2.45 8.48 -3.77
CA SER A 126 2.80 7.43 -4.75
C SER A 126 1.74 7.28 -5.84
N LEU A 127 0.46 7.50 -5.52
CA LEU A 127 -0.63 7.51 -6.49
C LEU A 127 -0.53 8.67 -7.48
N PHE A 128 -0.07 9.85 -7.04
CA PHE A 128 0.22 10.96 -7.97
C PHE A 128 1.38 10.61 -8.92
N PHE A 129 2.42 9.96 -8.41
CA PHE A 129 3.51 9.45 -9.25
C PHE A 129 3.05 8.39 -10.26
N MET A 130 2.01 7.60 -9.95
CA MET A 130 1.43 6.66 -10.92
C MET A 130 0.78 7.36 -12.12
N ILE A 131 0.20 8.55 -11.91
CA ILE A 131 -0.44 9.33 -12.97
C ILE A 131 0.61 9.92 -13.91
N THR A 132 1.72 10.43 -13.35
CA THR A 132 2.80 11.08 -14.11
C THR A 132 3.76 10.09 -14.77
N MET A 133 4.05 8.95 -14.13
CA MET A 133 5.04 7.96 -14.61
C MET A 133 4.47 6.52 -14.59
N PRO A 134 3.58 6.17 -15.53
CA PRO A 134 2.87 4.88 -15.52
C PRO A 134 3.78 3.65 -15.69
N GLY A 135 4.97 3.80 -16.31
CA GLY A 135 5.91 2.69 -16.51
C GLY A 135 6.50 2.13 -15.20
N ILE A 136 6.71 3.00 -14.21
CA ILE A 136 7.24 2.60 -12.90
C ILE A 136 6.20 1.77 -12.12
N PHE A 137 4.92 2.02 -12.35
CA PHE A 137 3.83 1.36 -11.62
C PHE A 137 3.74 -0.14 -11.92
N LEU A 138 3.77 -0.52 -13.19
CA LEU A 138 3.73 -1.93 -13.60
C LEU A 138 4.93 -2.70 -13.05
N TYR A 139 6.11 -2.05 -13.08
CA TYR A 139 7.35 -2.60 -12.51
C TYR A 139 7.22 -2.84 -11.00
N VAL A 140 6.66 -1.88 -10.24
CA VAL A 140 6.42 -2.02 -8.80
C VAL A 140 5.41 -3.15 -8.50
N ILE A 141 4.29 -3.24 -9.24
CA ILE A 141 3.31 -4.31 -9.04
C ILE A 141 3.94 -5.68 -9.27
N ILE A 142 4.71 -5.83 -10.35
CA ILE A 142 5.40 -7.09 -10.67
C ILE A 142 6.37 -7.44 -9.55
N ILE A 143 7.23 -6.51 -9.13
CA ILE A 143 8.19 -6.75 -8.05
C ILE A 143 7.51 -7.14 -6.75
N VAL A 144 6.48 -6.41 -6.34
CA VAL A 144 5.74 -6.71 -5.09
C VAL A 144 5.06 -8.07 -5.18
N SER A 145 4.50 -8.42 -6.33
CA SER A 145 3.83 -9.71 -6.56
C SER A 145 4.82 -10.89 -6.58
N VAL A 146 6.00 -10.69 -7.18
CA VAL A 146 7.11 -11.66 -7.15
C VAL A 146 7.64 -11.82 -5.73
N ALA A 147 7.82 -10.72 -4.99
CA ALA A 147 8.27 -10.75 -3.61
C ALA A 147 7.27 -11.48 -2.69
N ASP A 148 5.97 -11.23 -2.82
CA ASP A 148 4.92 -11.91 -2.04
C ASP A 148 4.84 -13.41 -2.37
N SER A 149 4.98 -13.76 -3.66
CA SER A 149 5.07 -15.17 -4.09
C SER A 149 6.31 -15.86 -3.53
N ALA A 150 7.48 -15.21 -3.59
CA ALA A 150 8.72 -15.73 -3.02
C ALA A 150 8.62 -15.92 -1.51
N ALA A 151 8.05 -14.94 -0.80
CA ALA A 151 7.75 -15.01 0.63
C ALA A 151 6.89 -16.23 0.99
N PHE A 152 5.85 -16.51 0.18
CA PHE A 152 4.99 -17.66 0.35
C PHE A 152 5.74 -18.99 0.17
N PHE A 153 6.55 -19.12 -0.88
CA PHE A 153 7.32 -20.35 -1.14
C PHE A 153 8.42 -20.59 -0.10
N VAL A 154 9.19 -19.56 0.25
CA VAL A 154 10.23 -19.64 1.31
C VAL A 154 9.58 -19.96 2.65
N GLY A 155 8.44 -19.36 2.97
CA GLY A 155 7.66 -19.67 4.17
C GLY A 155 7.24 -21.14 4.25
N ARG A 156 6.83 -21.73 3.11
CA ARG A 156 6.43 -23.14 2.99
C ARG A 156 7.62 -24.10 3.10
N MET A 157 8.76 -23.78 2.46
CA MET A 157 9.99 -24.58 2.54
C MET A 157 10.55 -24.63 3.97
N ALA A 158 10.42 -23.54 4.72
CA ALA A 158 10.89 -23.43 6.10
C ALA A 158 9.99 -24.14 7.15
N GLY A 159 9.10 -25.05 6.74
CA GLY A 159 8.49 -26.07 7.61
C GLY A 159 7.49 -25.60 8.69
N LYS A 160 7.05 -24.33 8.70
CA LYS A 160 6.03 -23.83 9.63
C LYS A 160 4.82 -23.33 8.85
N LYS A 161 3.60 -23.57 9.37
CA LYS A 161 2.32 -23.07 8.81
C LYS A 161 2.48 -21.65 8.27
N PRO A 162 1.91 -21.31 7.09
CA PRO A 162 2.14 -20.03 6.44
C PRO A 162 1.90 -18.93 7.47
N PRO A 163 2.96 -18.22 7.89
CA PRO A 163 2.78 -17.18 8.87
C PRO A 163 2.00 -16.09 8.15
N TYR A 164 0.79 -15.82 8.62
CA TYR A 164 0.01 -14.63 8.31
C TYR A 164 0.74 -13.31 8.70
N CYS A 165 2.05 -13.38 9.01
CA CYS A 165 2.85 -12.31 9.57
C CYS A 165 4.14 -12.10 8.75
N PRO A 166 4.26 -10.95 8.05
CA PRO A 166 5.42 -10.59 7.22
C PRO A 166 6.77 -10.64 7.96
N ILE A 167 6.74 -10.44 9.29
CA ILE A 167 7.93 -10.33 10.16
C ILE A 167 8.75 -11.63 10.15
N SER A 168 8.08 -12.78 10.22
CA SER A 168 8.76 -14.09 10.22
C SER A 168 9.33 -14.49 8.86
N VAL A 169 8.89 -13.85 7.78
CA VAL A 169 9.43 -14.07 6.43
C VAL A 169 10.69 -13.22 6.24
N LEU A 170 10.67 -11.96 6.69
CA LEU A 170 11.83 -11.08 6.64
C LEU A 170 13.01 -11.65 7.43
N GLU A 171 12.78 -12.13 8.67
CA GLU A 171 13.81 -12.81 9.48
C GLU A 171 14.41 -14.03 8.78
N LYS A 172 13.59 -14.81 8.05
CA LYS A 172 14.03 -16.01 7.33
C LYS A 172 14.78 -15.68 6.05
N LEU A 173 14.35 -14.68 5.30
CA LEU A 173 15.07 -14.19 4.12
C LEU A 173 16.44 -13.63 4.50
N LEU A 174 16.51 -12.89 5.62
CA LEU A 174 17.76 -12.31 6.12
C LEU A 174 18.73 -13.40 6.60
N LYS A 175 18.21 -14.46 7.25
CA LYS A 175 19.01 -15.66 7.56
C LYS A 175 19.47 -16.41 6.32
N ALA A 176 18.60 -16.65 5.35
CA ALA A 176 18.95 -17.36 4.12
C ALA A 176 19.99 -16.61 3.29
N LEU A 177 19.96 -15.27 3.29
CA LEU A 177 20.97 -14.43 2.64
C LEU A 177 22.31 -14.40 3.40
N LEU A 178 22.28 -14.48 4.74
CA LEU A 178 23.48 -14.57 5.57
C LEU A 178 24.15 -15.94 5.53
N GLU A 179 23.39 -17.01 5.28
CA GLU A 179 23.92 -18.38 5.12
C GLU A 179 24.42 -18.65 3.68
N ALA A 180 24.10 -17.77 2.72
CA ALA A 180 24.52 -17.87 1.32
C ALA A 180 25.81 -17.09 1.01
N TYR A 181 26.40 -16.40 1.99
CA TYR A 181 27.70 -15.71 1.95
C TYR A 181 28.61 -16.27 3.04
#